data_AF-A0A4Q4TRJ8-F1
#
_entry.id   AF-A0A4Q4TRJ8-F1
#
_cell.length_a   1.000
_cell.length_b   1.000
_cell.length_c   1.000
_cell.angle_alpha   90.00
_cell.angle_beta   90.00
_cell.angle_gamma   90.00
#
_symmetry.space_group_name_H-M   'P 1'
#
loop_
_entity.id
_entity.type
_entity.pdbx_description
1 polymer ?
#
loop_
_entity_poly.entity_id
_entity_poly.type
_entity_poly.pdbx_seq_one_letter_code
_entity_poly.pdbx_strand_id
1 'polypeptide(L)'
;MLLLIPLLLLSVTSFAQELAPATCDVRLPSSFPPIPTLPDPFQLVNGTAVADATTWSCRRAEIRAMLEQYELGVKPPKASFFEASMSGNSITIRCGEDGKSISFTATIRSPSGGDTGPFPAIIALGGTFIPIPPGIALITYNNEQMAATNPGGEDLFFQLYSTQIGGLMGWAWGVSRILDALDILGPETTNIDPTRVGVTGCSRNGKGALVAGAFDDRIALTIPQEGGSGGPGCWRLAA
;
A
#
# COMPACT_ATOMS: atom_id res chain seq x y z
N MET A 1 -32.81 -52.35 6.40
CA MET A 1 -31.98 -51.96 5.25
C MET A 1 -32.11 -50.44 5.08
N LEU A 2 -31.36 -49.67 5.89
CA LEU A 2 -31.33 -48.21 5.80
C LEU A 2 -30.16 -47.84 4.88
N LEU A 3 -30.44 -47.17 3.75
CA LEU A 3 -29.40 -46.64 2.87
C LEU A 3 -28.81 -45.37 3.49
N LEU A 4 -27.50 -45.39 3.78
CA LEU A 4 -26.70 -44.18 3.97
C LEU A 4 -26.42 -43.54 2.60
N ILE A 5 -26.84 -42.29 2.42
CA ILE A 5 -26.40 -41.43 1.31
C ILE A 5 -25.19 -40.64 1.82
N PRO A 6 -23.99 -40.76 1.22
CA PRO A 6 -22.85 -39.94 1.61
C PRO A 6 -23.05 -38.53 1.03
N LEU A 7 -23.11 -37.54 1.93
CA LEU A 7 -23.16 -36.12 1.60
C LEU A 7 -21.77 -35.71 1.08
N LEU A 8 -21.63 -35.53 -0.23
CA LEU A 8 -20.42 -34.99 -0.85
C LEU A 8 -20.30 -33.51 -0.50
N LEU A 9 -19.42 -33.17 0.45
CA LEU A 9 -19.00 -31.80 0.71
C LEU A 9 -18.14 -31.31 -0.46
N LEU A 10 -18.76 -30.61 -1.40
CA LEU A 10 -18.04 -29.80 -2.40
C LEU A 10 -17.45 -28.59 -1.68
N SER A 11 -16.20 -28.70 -1.24
CA SER A 11 -15.39 -27.55 -0.84
C SER A 11 -15.18 -26.66 -2.05
N VAL A 12 -15.95 -25.59 -2.17
CA VAL A 12 -15.66 -24.52 -3.13
C VAL A 12 -14.47 -23.75 -2.56
N THR A 13 -13.26 -24.21 -2.86
CA THR A 13 -12.06 -23.39 -2.70
C THR A 13 -12.16 -22.27 -3.73
N SER A 14 -12.64 -21.11 -3.28
CA SER A 14 -12.49 -19.86 -4.03
C SER A 14 -11.01 -19.50 -4.05
N PHE A 15 -10.26 -20.12 -4.94
CA PHE A 15 -8.96 -19.60 -5.34
C PHE A 15 -9.23 -18.30 -6.12
N ALA A 16 -9.08 -17.16 -5.48
CA ALA A 16 -8.53 -16.02 -6.19
C ALA A 16 -7.12 -16.45 -6.61
N GLN A 17 -7.03 -17.08 -7.77
CA GLN A 17 -5.76 -17.49 -8.34
C GLN A 17 -5.02 -16.20 -8.64
N GLU A 18 -4.07 -15.87 -7.78
CA GLU A 18 -3.05 -14.86 -8.02
C GLU A 18 -2.48 -15.15 -9.41
N LEU A 19 -2.83 -14.31 -10.38
CA LEU A 19 -2.16 -14.32 -11.67
C LEU A 19 -0.72 -13.98 -11.34
N ALA A 20 0.14 -15.00 -11.30
CA ALA A 20 1.57 -14.82 -11.32
C ALA A 20 1.86 -13.72 -12.34
N PRO A 21 2.66 -12.68 -12.00
CA PRO A 21 2.88 -11.58 -12.90
C PRO A 21 3.36 -12.17 -14.22
N ALA A 22 2.58 -11.98 -15.28
CA ALA A 22 3.07 -12.22 -16.62
C ALA A 22 4.41 -11.47 -16.69
N THR A 23 5.45 -12.11 -17.23
CA THR A 23 6.74 -11.45 -17.44
C THR A 23 6.55 -10.37 -18.49
N CYS A 24 6.09 -9.20 -18.03
CA CYS A 24 5.80 -8.05 -18.86
C CYS A 24 7.10 -7.25 -19.00
N ASP A 25 7.59 -7.13 -20.22
CA ASP A 25 8.74 -6.27 -20.53
C ASP A 25 8.26 -4.81 -20.57
N VAL A 26 8.34 -4.12 -19.43
CA VAL A 26 7.91 -2.72 -19.32
C VAL A 26 8.98 -1.82 -19.92
N ARG A 27 8.69 -1.28 -21.12
CA ARG A 27 9.54 -0.30 -21.81
C ARG A 27 8.76 0.96 -22.07
N LEU A 28 9.08 2.01 -21.33
CA LEU A 28 8.51 3.34 -21.54
C LEU A 28 9.33 4.12 -22.57
N PRO A 29 8.69 4.90 -23.47
CA PRO A 29 9.40 5.84 -24.32
C PRO A 29 10.03 6.96 -23.47
N SER A 30 10.99 7.68 -24.04
CA SER A 30 11.58 8.85 -23.39
C SER A 30 10.55 9.99 -23.18
N SER A 31 9.53 10.06 -24.03
CA SER A 31 8.42 11.00 -23.92
C SER A 31 7.13 10.43 -24.53
N PHE A 32 6.00 10.95 -24.07
CA PHE A 32 4.68 10.69 -24.65
C PHE A 32 4.19 11.89 -25.46
N PRO A 33 3.46 11.68 -26.57
CA PRO A 33 2.77 12.76 -27.25
C PRO A 33 1.77 13.46 -26.31
N PRO A 34 1.62 14.80 -26.41
CA PRO A 34 0.66 15.51 -25.60
C PRO A 34 -0.77 15.11 -26.00
N ILE A 35 -1.60 14.80 -25.00
CA ILE A 35 -3.03 14.52 -25.17
C ILE A 35 -3.85 15.42 -24.24
N PRO A 36 -4.96 16.02 -24.72
CA PRO A 36 -5.80 16.90 -23.91
C PRO A 36 -6.81 16.13 -23.03
N THR A 37 -7.06 14.86 -23.34
CA THR A 37 -7.99 13.98 -22.62
C THR A 37 -7.27 13.08 -21.62
N LEU A 38 -8.04 12.32 -20.83
CA LEU A 38 -7.48 11.27 -19.98
C LEU A 38 -6.82 10.17 -20.85
N PRO A 39 -5.64 9.64 -20.46
CA PRO A 39 -5.02 8.51 -21.15
C PRO A 39 -5.93 7.28 -21.13
N ASP A 40 -5.95 6.50 -22.21
CA ASP A 40 -6.71 5.26 -22.28
C ASP A 40 -6.08 4.19 -21.36
N PRO A 41 -6.80 3.70 -20.33
CA PRO A 41 -6.29 2.64 -19.48
C PRO A 41 -6.30 1.27 -20.18
N PHE A 42 -6.99 1.10 -21.31
CA PHE A 42 -7.15 -0.18 -22.01
C PHE A 42 -6.25 -0.34 -23.24
N GLN A 43 -5.18 0.45 -23.31
CA GLN A 43 -4.16 0.35 -24.35
C GLN A 43 -2.76 0.33 -23.75
N LEU A 44 -1.96 -0.69 -24.06
CA LEU A 44 -0.54 -0.75 -23.71
C LEU A 44 0.26 0.33 -24.45
N VAL A 45 1.46 0.65 -23.96
CA VAL A 45 2.35 1.65 -24.57
C VAL A 45 2.68 1.30 -26.03
N ASN A 46 2.81 0.01 -26.34
CA ASN A 46 3.08 -0.46 -27.70
C ASN A 46 1.85 -0.46 -28.63
N GLY A 47 0.70 0.03 -28.15
CA GLY A 47 -0.56 0.13 -28.90
C GLY A 47 -1.49 -1.09 -28.78
N THR A 48 -1.05 -2.18 -28.16
CA THR A 48 -1.86 -3.40 -27.96
C THR A 48 -3.03 -3.12 -27.03
N ALA A 49 -4.23 -3.59 -27.40
CA ALA A 49 -5.41 -3.47 -26.55
C ALA A 49 -5.33 -4.39 -25.32
N VAL A 50 -5.84 -3.91 -24.19
CA VAL A 50 -6.02 -4.71 -22.97
C VAL A 50 -7.36 -5.42 -23.08
N ALA A 51 -7.32 -6.75 -23.23
CA ALA A 51 -8.50 -7.56 -23.50
C ALA A 51 -8.89 -8.50 -22.33
N ASP A 52 -7.96 -8.75 -21.41
CA ASP A 52 -8.12 -9.72 -20.33
C ASP A 52 -7.29 -9.35 -19.09
N ALA A 53 -7.42 -10.15 -18.04
CA ALA A 53 -6.70 -9.93 -16.78
C ALA A 53 -5.17 -10.06 -16.93
N THR A 54 -4.67 -10.88 -17.86
CA THR A 54 -3.24 -11.05 -18.11
C THR A 54 -2.63 -9.80 -18.74
N THR A 55 -3.27 -9.28 -19.78
CA THR A 55 -2.88 -8.02 -20.43
C THR A 55 -3.09 -6.82 -19.51
N TRP A 56 -4.10 -6.86 -18.63
CA TRP A 56 -4.28 -5.86 -17.57
C TRP A 56 -3.11 -5.86 -16.59
N SER A 57 -2.60 -7.02 -16.16
CA SER A 57 -1.42 -7.08 -15.29
C SER A 57 -0.20 -6.41 -15.92
N CYS A 58 0.01 -6.56 -17.23
CA CYS A 58 1.07 -5.81 -17.93
C CYS A 58 0.79 -4.31 -17.99
N ARG A 59 -0.44 -3.93 -18.31
CA ARG A 59 -0.82 -2.51 -18.36
C ARG A 59 -0.65 -1.82 -17.02
N ARG A 60 -1.00 -2.52 -15.94
CA ARG A 60 -0.82 -2.06 -14.57
C ARG A 60 0.66 -1.82 -14.24
N ALA A 61 1.55 -2.69 -14.69
CA ALA A 61 2.99 -2.51 -14.53
C ALA A 61 3.50 -1.29 -15.31
N GLU A 62 3.03 -1.07 -16.55
CA GLU A 62 3.34 0.15 -17.31
C GLU A 62 2.85 1.42 -16.61
N ILE A 63 1.60 1.42 -16.12
CA ILE A 63 1.02 2.58 -15.41
C ILE A 63 1.82 2.90 -14.15
N ARG A 64 2.23 1.90 -13.38
CA ARG A 64 3.12 2.09 -12.21
C ARG A 64 4.44 2.73 -12.62
N ALA A 65 5.11 2.18 -13.63
CA ALA A 65 6.37 2.73 -14.12
C ALA A 65 6.20 4.18 -14.63
N MET A 66 5.07 4.51 -15.27
CA MET A 66 4.79 5.89 -15.69
C MET A 66 4.63 6.82 -14.47
N LEU A 67 3.88 6.40 -13.46
CA LEU A 67 3.71 7.19 -12.24
C LEU A 67 5.05 7.41 -11.52
N GLU A 68 5.91 6.40 -11.46
CA GLU A 68 7.27 6.53 -10.93
C GLU A 68 8.14 7.48 -11.76
N GLN A 69 8.10 7.39 -13.08
CA GLN A 69 8.93 8.20 -13.97
C GLN A 69 8.50 9.68 -14.01
N TYR A 70 7.19 9.95 -14.03
CA TYR A 70 6.67 11.29 -14.32
C TYR A 70 6.22 12.07 -13.09
N GLU A 71 5.98 11.43 -11.94
CA GLU A 71 5.38 12.10 -10.79
C GLU A 71 5.99 11.72 -9.43
N LEU A 72 6.08 10.43 -9.12
CA LEU A 72 6.30 9.97 -7.76
C LEU A 72 7.75 9.58 -7.44
N GLY A 73 8.56 9.30 -8.45
CA GLY A 73 9.86 8.64 -8.29
C GLY A 73 9.74 7.13 -8.07
N VAL A 74 10.81 6.38 -8.37
CA VAL A 74 10.86 4.93 -8.21
C VAL A 74 10.72 4.56 -6.75
N LYS A 75 9.77 3.67 -6.42
CA LYS A 75 9.62 3.16 -5.05
C LYS A 75 10.78 2.21 -4.73
N PRO A 76 11.60 2.48 -3.70
CA PRO A 76 12.63 1.53 -3.30
C PRO A 76 12.02 0.19 -2.85
N PRO A 77 12.72 -0.94 -3.03
CA PRO A 77 12.26 -2.23 -2.52
C PRO A 77 12.25 -2.25 -0.99
N LYS A 78 11.96 -3.42 -0.42
CA LYS A 78 12.23 -3.66 1.02
C LYS A 78 13.72 -3.40 1.30
N ALA A 79 13.99 -2.71 2.41
CA ALA A 79 15.34 -2.36 2.81
C ALA A 79 16.24 -3.60 2.99
N SER A 80 17.53 -3.47 2.66
CA SER A 80 18.50 -4.57 2.84
C SER A 80 18.67 -4.99 4.30
N PHE A 81 18.63 -4.03 5.22
CA PHE A 81 18.49 -4.29 6.66
C PHE A 81 17.05 -4.02 7.11
N PHE A 82 16.47 -4.97 7.85
CA PHE A 82 15.12 -4.85 8.40
C PHE A 82 14.98 -5.62 9.72
N GLU A 83 14.53 -4.92 10.77
CA GLU A 83 14.14 -5.50 12.05
C GLU A 83 12.78 -4.93 12.47
N ALA A 84 11.94 -5.78 13.05
CA ALA A 84 10.68 -5.38 13.66
C ALA A 84 10.60 -5.97 15.07
N SER A 85 10.08 -5.18 16.01
CA SER A 85 9.80 -5.63 17.38
C SER A 85 8.51 -4.99 17.86
N MET A 86 7.85 -5.61 18.83
CA MET A 86 6.63 -5.09 19.42
C MET A 86 6.78 -4.99 20.94
N SER A 87 6.34 -3.87 21.50
CA SER A 87 6.28 -3.65 22.94
C SER A 87 4.95 -2.98 23.29
N GLY A 88 4.16 -3.62 24.15
CA GLY A 88 2.78 -3.21 24.40
C GLY A 88 1.99 -3.22 23.09
N ASN A 89 1.50 -2.05 22.68
CA ASN A 89 0.75 -1.87 21.45
C ASN A 89 1.52 -1.13 20.34
N SER A 90 2.83 -0.94 20.50
CA SER A 90 3.67 -0.24 19.53
C SER A 90 4.59 -1.21 18.81
N ILE A 91 4.57 -1.16 17.48
CA ILE A 91 5.55 -1.82 16.61
C ILE A 91 6.68 -0.82 16.36
N THR A 92 7.91 -1.22 16.67
CA THR A 92 9.14 -0.50 16.30
C THR A 92 9.78 -1.17 15.10
N ILE A 93 10.02 -0.39 14.06
CA ILE A 93 10.58 -0.83 12.78
C ILE A 93 11.92 -0.14 12.59
N ARG A 94 12.97 -0.93 12.35
CA ARG A 94 14.30 -0.43 11.97
C ARG A 94 14.63 -0.92 10.57
N CYS A 95 14.99 0.00 9.69
CA CYS A 95 15.31 -0.29 8.30
C CYS A 95 16.61 0.40 7.90
N GLY A 96 17.37 -0.16 6.97
CA GLY A 96 18.65 0.43 6.58
C GLY A 96 19.16 0.00 5.21
N GLU A 97 20.03 0.84 4.66
CA GLU A 97 20.75 0.66 3.39
C GLU A 97 22.17 1.20 3.55
N ASP A 98 23.15 0.55 2.93
CA ASP A 98 24.54 1.06 2.83
C ASP A 98 25.13 1.51 4.18
N GLY A 99 24.85 0.78 5.25
CA GLY A 99 25.34 1.06 6.61
C GLY A 99 24.62 2.21 7.34
N LYS A 100 23.61 2.83 6.73
CA LYS A 100 22.69 3.77 7.38
C LYS A 100 21.46 3.02 7.88
N SER A 101 20.86 3.51 8.95
CA SER A 101 19.60 2.97 9.47
C SER A 101 18.70 4.06 10.02
N ILE A 102 17.40 3.89 9.86
CA ILE A 102 16.35 4.69 10.47
C ILE A 102 15.50 3.82 11.39
N SER A 103 14.77 4.44 12.31
CA SER A 103 13.81 3.79 13.18
C SER A 103 12.53 4.60 13.25
N PHE A 104 11.38 3.95 13.12
CA PHE A 104 10.08 4.59 13.29
C PHE A 104 9.09 3.61 13.91
N THR A 105 7.93 4.11 14.34
CA THR A 105 6.94 3.29 15.03
C THR A 105 5.56 3.38 14.38
N ALA A 106 4.76 2.34 14.59
CA ALA A 106 3.33 2.31 14.29
C ALA A 106 2.59 1.76 15.51
N THR A 107 1.51 2.43 15.91
CA THR A 107 0.78 2.07 17.13
C THR A 107 -0.53 1.38 16.77
N ILE A 108 -0.75 0.20 17.33
CA ILE A 108 -1.98 -0.58 17.22
C ILE A 108 -2.95 -0.14 18.32
N ARG A 109 -4.18 0.13 17.93
CA ARG A 109 -5.33 0.20 18.84
C ARG A 109 -6.23 -0.97 18.56
N SER A 110 -6.38 -1.84 19.55
CA SER A 110 -7.28 -2.99 19.49
C SER A 110 -8.72 -2.56 19.22
N PRO A 111 -9.50 -3.36 18.48
CA PRO A 111 -10.90 -3.06 18.25
C PRO A 111 -11.73 -3.10 19.54
N SER A 112 -12.83 -2.37 19.54
CA SER A 112 -13.93 -2.59 20.50
C SER A 112 -14.78 -3.77 20.04
N GLY A 113 -15.49 -4.43 20.96
CA GLY A 113 -16.49 -5.46 20.62
C GLY A 113 -16.35 -6.79 21.37
N GLY A 114 -15.25 -7.04 22.07
CA GLY A 114 -15.06 -8.24 22.89
C GLY A 114 -14.71 -9.51 22.11
N ASP A 115 -14.59 -9.43 20.79
CA ASP A 115 -14.09 -10.51 19.94
C ASP A 115 -12.62 -10.84 20.25
N THR A 116 -12.20 -12.05 19.90
CA THR A 116 -10.79 -12.48 19.93
C THR A 116 -10.22 -12.45 18.52
N GLY A 117 -9.00 -11.93 18.37
CA GLY A 117 -8.36 -11.81 17.07
C GLY A 117 -7.81 -13.14 16.51
N PRO A 118 -7.00 -13.08 15.44
CA PRO A 118 -6.41 -11.86 14.90
C PRO A 118 -7.42 -11.00 14.13
N PHE A 119 -7.27 -9.68 14.22
CA PHE A 119 -8.23 -8.73 13.67
C PHE A 119 -7.79 -8.19 12.30
N PRO A 120 -8.74 -7.90 11.40
CA PRO A 120 -8.45 -6.99 10.29
C PRO A 120 -8.04 -5.62 10.84
N ALA A 121 -7.26 -4.88 10.07
CA ALA A 121 -6.75 -3.58 10.49
C ALA A 121 -6.87 -2.52 9.42
N ILE A 122 -6.93 -1.25 9.83
CA ILE A 122 -6.77 -0.10 8.95
C ILE A 122 -5.52 0.65 9.38
N ILE A 123 -4.56 0.81 8.47
CA ILE A 123 -3.42 1.72 8.63
C ILE A 123 -3.91 3.14 8.31
N ALA A 124 -3.78 4.05 9.25
CA ALA A 124 -4.19 5.44 9.11
C ALA A 124 -2.97 6.36 9.09
N LEU A 125 -2.74 7.03 7.96
CA LEU A 125 -1.66 8.01 7.80
C LEU A 125 -1.99 9.25 8.64
N GLY A 126 -1.17 9.52 9.65
CA GLY A 126 -1.29 10.64 10.60
C GLY A 126 -2.48 10.53 11.57
N GLY A 127 -3.48 9.70 11.26
CA GLY A 127 -4.70 9.51 12.03
C GLY A 127 -5.89 9.17 11.13
N THR A 128 -7.04 8.88 11.73
CA THR A 128 -8.28 8.56 11.01
C THR A 128 -9.32 9.68 11.14
N PHE A 129 -10.04 9.93 10.05
CA PHE A 129 -11.19 10.84 9.98
C PHE A 129 -12.46 10.14 9.47
N ILE A 130 -12.38 8.82 9.33
CA ILE A 130 -13.51 7.93 9.08
C ILE A 130 -13.85 7.17 10.37
N PRO A 131 -15.13 6.81 10.60
CA PRO A 131 -15.50 5.92 11.68
C PRO A 131 -14.87 4.54 11.45
N ILE A 132 -14.23 3.99 12.49
CA ILE A 132 -13.70 2.63 12.48
C ILE A 132 -14.73 1.73 13.18
N PRO A 133 -15.36 0.77 12.45
CA PRO A 133 -16.32 -0.16 13.03
C PRO A 133 -15.72 -1.01 14.17
N PRO A 134 -16.57 -1.56 15.07
CA PRO A 134 -16.16 -2.65 15.97
C PRO A 134 -15.54 -3.83 15.19
N GLY A 135 -14.63 -4.56 15.83
CA GLY A 135 -13.93 -5.70 15.21
C GLY A 135 -12.80 -5.35 14.23
N ILE A 136 -12.52 -4.07 13.96
CA ILE A 136 -11.39 -3.62 13.12
C ILE A 136 -10.36 -2.84 13.96
N ALA A 137 -9.11 -3.31 13.96
CA ALA A 137 -8.01 -2.62 14.61
C ALA A 137 -7.61 -1.36 13.84
N LEU A 138 -7.06 -0.37 14.55
CA LEU A 138 -6.51 0.84 13.94
C LEU A 138 -4.99 0.88 14.14
N ILE A 139 -4.23 1.00 13.06
CA ILE A 139 -2.77 1.18 13.10
C ILE A 139 -2.48 2.63 12.73
N THR A 140 -2.01 3.43 13.69
CA THR A 140 -1.63 4.83 13.41
C THR A 140 -0.19 4.89 12.94
N TYR A 141 0.03 5.48 11.77
CA TYR A 141 1.35 5.67 11.17
C TYR A 141 1.68 7.16 11.07
N ASN A 142 2.75 7.62 11.73
CA ASN A 142 3.20 9.01 11.61
C ASN A 142 4.02 9.21 10.33
N ASN A 143 3.34 9.49 9.22
CA ASN A 143 3.96 9.69 7.92
C ASN A 143 4.87 10.93 7.84
N GLU A 144 4.65 11.96 8.66
CA GLU A 144 5.45 13.20 8.64
C GLU A 144 6.90 12.99 9.14
N GLN A 145 7.19 11.92 9.88
CA GLN A 145 8.57 11.56 10.21
C GLN A 145 9.32 11.01 8.98
N MET A 146 8.59 10.41 8.05
CA MET A 146 9.17 9.71 6.91
C MET A 146 9.57 10.70 5.80
N ALA A 147 8.66 11.60 5.46
CA ALA A 147 8.90 12.74 4.58
C ALA A 147 8.01 13.89 5.05
N ALA A 148 8.62 14.96 5.54
CA ALA A 148 7.91 16.04 6.19
C ALA A 148 7.31 17.02 5.17
N THR A 149 6.11 17.50 5.45
CA THR A 149 5.47 18.58 4.67
C THR A 149 5.69 19.96 5.29
N ASN A 150 6.21 20.02 6.52
CA ASN A 150 6.56 21.24 7.22
C ASN A 150 8.07 21.31 7.48
N PRO A 151 8.66 22.52 7.60
CA PRO A 151 10.07 22.68 7.92
C PRO A 151 10.46 21.98 9.24
N GLY A 152 11.64 21.38 9.27
CA GLY A 152 12.25 20.80 10.48
C GLY A 152 11.76 19.39 10.85
N GLY A 153 11.09 18.69 9.92
CA GLY A 153 10.79 17.28 10.12
C GLY A 153 12.01 16.36 9.95
N GLU A 154 11.86 15.10 10.35
CA GLU A 154 12.97 14.15 10.45
C GLU A 154 13.45 13.61 9.09
N ASP A 155 12.55 13.59 8.09
CA ASP A 155 12.82 13.14 6.73
C ASP A 155 13.52 11.78 6.67
N LEU A 156 13.10 10.84 7.53
CA LEU A 156 13.76 9.53 7.71
C LEU A 156 13.95 8.79 6.39
N PHE A 157 12.97 8.82 5.48
CA PHE A 157 13.09 8.19 4.17
C PHE A 157 14.26 8.74 3.36
N PHE A 158 14.44 10.07 3.38
CA PHE A 158 15.50 10.75 2.64
C PHE A 158 16.88 10.62 3.29
N GLN A 159 16.97 10.09 4.50
CA GLN A 159 18.26 9.70 5.09
C GLN A 159 18.81 8.43 4.43
N LEU A 160 17.92 7.57 3.91
CA LEU A 160 18.28 6.34 3.17
C LEU A 160 18.28 6.53 1.65
N TYR A 161 17.32 7.27 1.11
CA TYR A 161 17.06 7.34 -0.34
C TYR A 161 17.10 8.76 -0.91
N SER A 162 17.14 8.87 -2.23
CA SER A 162 17.24 10.15 -2.95
C SER A 162 16.05 11.07 -2.70
N THR A 163 16.32 12.38 -2.55
CA THR A 163 15.31 13.45 -2.47
C THR A 163 14.60 13.72 -3.80
N GLN A 164 15.00 13.07 -4.89
CA GLN A 164 14.27 13.09 -6.16
C GLN A 164 13.00 12.22 -6.12
N ILE A 165 12.87 11.34 -5.13
CA ILE A 165 11.65 10.57 -4.89
C ILE A 165 10.65 11.44 -4.14
N GLY A 166 9.38 11.44 -4.55
CA GLY A 166 8.34 12.25 -3.93
C GLY A 166 7.99 11.78 -2.51
N GLY A 167 7.64 12.73 -1.63
CA GLY A 167 7.29 12.42 -0.23
C GLY A 167 6.11 11.43 -0.09
N LEU A 168 5.13 11.47 -1.00
CA LEU A 168 4.03 10.48 -1.03
C LEU A 168 4.54 9.05 -1.24
N MET A 169 5.58 8.88 -2.05
CA MET A 169 6.22 7.58 -2.26
C MET A 169 7.01 7.14 -1.02
N GLY A 170 7.67 8.08 -0.33
CA GLY A 170 8.28 7.82 0.97
C GLY A 170 7.26 7.34 2.02
N TRP A 171 6.08 7.95 2.08
CA TRP A 171 4.99 7.50 2.95
C TRP A 171 4.47 6.11 2.57
N ALA A 172 4.26 5.86 1.28
CA ALA A 172 3.84 4.55 0.78
C ALA A 172 4.88 3.46 1.07
N TRP A 173 6.17 3.78 0.97
CA TRP A 173 7.26 2.90 1.36
C TRP A 173 7.21 2.59 2.86
N GLY A 174 6.97 3.58 3.72
CA GLY A 174 6.79 3.38 5.15
C GLY A 174 5.61 2.46 5.49
N VAL A 175 4.48 2.59 4.80
CA VAL A 175 3.34 1.65 4.91
C VAL A 175 3.76 0.22 4.55
N SER A 176 4.52 0.02 3.47
CA SER A 176 5.03 -1.31 3.11
C SER A 176 5.93 -1.91 4.18
N ARG A 177 6.71 -1.09 4.88
CA ARG A 177 7.55 -1.55 6.01
C ARG A 177 6.70 -1.93 7.23
N ILE A 178 5.55 -1.29 7.45
CA ILE A 178 4.58 -1.70 8.48
C ILE A 178 4.00 -3.07 8.14
N LEU A 179 3.60 -3.29 6.88
CA LEU A 179 3.12 -4.59 6.43
C LEU A 179 4.21 -5.68 6.58
N ASP A 180 5.46 -5.38 6.21
CA ASP A 180 6.60 -6.29 6.44
C ASP A 180 6.76 -6.65 7.92
N ALA A 181 6.51 -5.71 8.83
CA ALA A 181 6.58 -5.94 10.27
C ALA A 181 5.42 -6.81 10.78
N LEU A 182 4.19 -6.61 10.28
CA LEU A 182 3.04 -7.46 10.60
C LEU A 182 3.28 -8.91 10.13
N ASP A 183 3.81 -9.08 8.93
CA ASP A 183 4.16 -10.40 8.37
C ASP A 183 5.22 -11.12 9.23
N ILE A 184 6.29 -10.41 9.63
CA ILE A 184 7.41 -11.00 10.40
C ILE A 184 7.03 -11.29 11.85
N LEU A 185 6.33 -10.38 12.53
CA LEU A 185 5.93 -10.55 13.92
C LEU A 185 4.78 -11.56 14.07
N GLY A 186 3.95 -11.66 13.03
CA GLY A 186 2.83 -12.58 12.95
C GLY A 186 1.62 -12.19 13.82
N PRO A 187 0.47 -12.86 13.59
CA PRO A 187 -0.76 -12.57 14.33
C PRO A 187 -0.68 -12.92 15.82
N GLU A 188 0.15 -13.90 16.21
CA GLU A 188 0.35 -14.27 17.62
C GLU A 188 0.99 -13.15 18.45
N THR A 189 1.80 -12.29 17.81
CA THR A 189 2.44 -11.14 18.49
C THR A 189 1.59 -9.88 18.35
N THR A 190 1.09 -9.62 17.13
CA THR A 190 0.44 -8.35 16.80
C THR A 190 -1.06 -8.35 17.04
N ASN A 191 -1.67 -9.54 17.10
CA ASN A 191 -3.11 -9.76 17.07
C ASN A 191 -3.79 -9.17 15.83
N ILE A 192 -3.05 -8.99 14.74
CA ILE A 192 -3.52 -8.48 13.44
C ILE A 192 -3.40 -9.58 12.39
N ASP A 193 -4.40 -9.70 11.54
CA ASP A 193 -4.36 -10.53 10.33
C ASP A 193 -3.73 -9.72 9.19
N PRO A 194 -2.48 -10.01 8.77
CA PRO A 194 -1.79 -9.23 7.75
C PRO A 194 -2.43 -9.34 6.36
N THR A 195 -3.29 -10.34 6.12
CA THR A 195 -4.01 -10.50 4.85
C THR A 195 -5.26 -9.62 4.74
N ARG A 196 -5.65 -8.94 5.84
CA ARG A 196 -6.87 -8.12 5.92
C ARG A 196 -6.56 -6.72 6.42
N VAL A 197 -5.59 -6.08 5.76
CA VAL A 197 -5.15 -4.72 6.08
C VAL A 197 -5.63 -3.73 5.02
N GLY A 198 -6.33 -2.68 5.46
CA GLY A 198 -6.67 -1.52 4.65
C GLY A 198 -5.79 -0.31 4.97
N VAL A 199 -5.89 0.74 4.16
CA VAL A 199 -5.19 2.02 4.37
C VAL A 199 -6.13 3.21 4.20
N THR A 200 -5.98 4.23 5.04
CA THR A 200 -6.79 5.46 5.01
C THR A 200 -5.97 6.70 5.38
N GLY A 201 -6.54 7.86 5.07
CA GLY A 201 -6.04 9.18 5.44
C GLY A 201 -6.93 10.27 4.85
N CYS A 202 -6.88 11.48 5.43
CA CYS A 202 -7.68 12.62 4.97
C CYS A 202 -6.79 13.75 4.41
N SER A 203 -7.27 14.45 3.38
CA SER A 203 -6.58 15.59 2.76
C SER A 203 -5.19 15.18 2.24
N ARG A 204 -4.09 15.80 2.70
CA ARG A 204 -2.72 15.38 2.34
C ARG A 204 -2.47 13.88 2.61
N ASN A 205 -2.98 13.35 3.72
CA ASN A 205 -2.84 11.95 4.07
C ASN A 205 -3.74 11.05 3.21
N GLY A 206 -4.83 11.59 2.64
CA GLY A 206 -5.65 10.90 1.65
C GLY A 206 -4.92 10.67 0.33
N LYS A 207 -4.06 11.61 -0.08
CA LYS A 207 -3.12 11.43 -1.21
C LYS A 207 -2.16 10.28 -0.91
N GLY A 208 -1.56 10.29 0.28
CA GLY A 208 -0.64 9.24 0.74
C GLY A 208 -1.30 7.86 0.80
N ALA A 209 -2.53 7.77 1.31
CA ALA A 209 -3.29 6.51 1.35
C ALA A 209 -3.57 5.96 -0.05
N LEU A 210 -3.91 6.82 -1.01
CA LEU A 210 -4.10 6.41 -2.41
C LEU A 210 -2.79 5.84 -3.00
N VAL A 211 -1.67 6.53 -2.81
CA VAL A 211 -0.36 6.07 -3.32
C VAL A 211 0.06 4.76 -2.63
N ALA A 212 -0.12 4.64 -1.31
CA ALA A 212 0.18 3.43 -0.56
C ALA A 212 -0.60 2.22 -1.10
N GLY A 213 -1.91 2.36 -1.27
CA GLY A 213 -2.76 1.30 -1.83
C GLY A 213 -2.47 0.99 -3.30
N ALA A 214 -2.01 1.97 -4.09
CA ALA A 214 -1.64 1.74 -5.49
C ALA A 214 -0.30 1.02 -5.65
N PHE A 215 0.61 1.12 -4.67
CA PHE A 215 1.98 0.63 -4.74
C PHE A 215 2.32 -0.50 -3.76
N ASP A 216 1.35 -1.05 -3.02
CA ASP A 216 1.53 -2.28 -2.25
C ASP A 216 0.31 -3.19 -2.38
N ASP A 217 0.52 -4.36 -2.98
CA ASP A 217 -0.56 -5.29 -3.36
C ASP A 217 -1.14 -6.07 -2.18
N ARG A 218 -0.51 -5.97 -1.00
CA ARG A 218 -1.01 -6.56 0.25
C ARG A 218 -2.12 -5.71 0.89
N ILE A 219 -2.30 -4.46 0.45
CA ILE A 219 -3.42 -3.62 0.92
C ILE A 219 -4.72 -4.11 0.28
N ALA A 220 -5.61 -4.66 1.09
CA ALA A 220 -6.89 -5.20 0.65
C ALA A 220 -7.95 -4.12 0.38
N LEU A 221 -7.83 -2.96 1.02
CA LEU A 221 -8.80 -1.86 0.91
C LEU A 221 -8.12 -0.49 1.03
N THR A 222 -8.33 0.37 0.04
CA THR A 222 -7.77 1.73 0.01
C THR A 222 -8.90 2.75 0.15
N ILE A 223 -8.83 3.60 1.19
CA ILE A 223 -9.87 4.57 1.55
C ILE A 223 -9.28 6.00 1.58
N PRO A 224 -9.06 6.64 0.42
CA PRO A 224 -8.55 8.00 0.36
C PRO A 224 -9.68 8.99 0.62
N GLN A 225 -9.67 9.66 1.78
CA GLN A 225 -10.68 10.67 2.12
C GLN A 225 -10.22 12.05 1.66
N GLU A 226 -11.05 12.73 0.87
CA GLU A 226 -10.88 14.16 0.53
C GLU A 226 -9.48 14.54 0.03
N GLY A 227 -8.82 13.62 -0.69
CA GLY A 227 -7.44 13.80 -1.14
C GLY A 227 -7.26 14.89 -2.20
N GLY A 228 -8.32 15.26 -2.94
CA GLY A 228 -8.29 16.32 -3.96
C GLY A 228 -7.19 16.14 -5.03
N SER A 229 -6.59 17.26 -5.44
CA SER A 229 -5.51 17.34 -6.45
C SER A 229 -4.23 16.62 -5.99
N GLY A 230 -3.63 15.75 -6.80
CA GLY A 230 -2.54 14.85 -6.38
C GLY A 230 -3.00 13.69 -5.50
N GLY A 231 -4.31 13.46 -5.43
CA GLY A 231 -4.95 12.28 -4.87
C GLY A 231 -5.95 11.73 -5.89
N PRO A 232 -7.25 11.59 -5.57
CA PRO A 232 -8.25 11.10 -6.52
C PRO A 232 -8.60 12.09 -7.66
N GLY A 233 -8.17 13.35 -7.59
CA GLY A 233 -8.39 14.33 -8.65
C GLY A 233 -7.43 14.15 -9.83
N CYS A 234 -7.95 14.18 -11.07
CA CYS A 234 -7.12 14.12 -12.27
C CYS A 234 -6.51 15.48 -12.62
N TRP A 235 -5.20 15.52 -12.88
CA TRP A 235 -4.46 16.73 -13.25
C TRP A 235 -5.11 17.53 -14.40
N ARG A 236 -5.53 16.84 -15.48
CA ARG A 236 -6.13 17.48 -16.66
C ARG A 236 -7.50 18.12 -16.42
N LEU A 237 -8.22 17.68 -15.38
CA LEU A 237 -9.55 18.20 -15.06
C LEU A 237 -9.50 19.32 -14.02
N ALA A 238 -8.42 19.35 -13.22
CA ALA A 238 -8.20 20.36 -12.20
C ALA A 238 -7.38 21.57 -12.69
N ALA A 239 -6.75 21.45 -13.87
CA ALA A 239 -5.95 22.49 -14.52
C ALA A 239 -6.81 23.54 -15.23
#